data_AF-A0A1K2FWL4-F1
#
_entry.id   AF-A0A1K2FWL4-F1
#
_cell.length_a   1.000
_cell.length_b   1.000
_cell.length_c   1.000
_cell.angle_alpha   90.00
_cell.angle_beta   90.00
_cell.angle_gamma   90.00
#
_symmetry.space_group_name_H-M   'P 1'
#
loop_
_entity.id
_entity.type
_entity.pdbx_description
1 polymer ?
#
loop_
_entity_poly.entity_id
_entity_poly.type
_entity_poly.pdbx_seq_one_letter_code
_entity_poly.pdbx_strand_id
1 'polypeptide(L)'
;MLTAVLVTLIGRCGDDGAPDRTGAAAAGARPAGADGRGAPDTARPLPRSRPTSVRIPSLGIDAPVTGVRLDRDRQLETPPFDRPKAVGWYEGGATPGEAGTAIAVGHRDTPTGPAVFAALPQIGPGKQIEARRADGRTAVYTVDRVQVFDKSGFPDKEVYGRSRRPELRVLTCGGLYSRRTGYTSNVVVFAHLTATR
;
A
#
# COMPACT_ATOMS: atom_id res chain seq x y z
N MET A 1 -44.79 5.13 49.13
CA MET A 1 -45.60 3.94 48.84
C MET A 1 -44.68 2.87 48.27
N LEU A 2 -44.67 1.70 48.92
CA LEU A 2 -44.00 0.41 48.60
C LEU A 2 -42.47 0.45 48.36
N THR A 3 -41.54 0.08 49.27
CA THR A 3 -41.24 -1.24 49.92
C THR A 3 -41.19 -2.41 48.91
N ALA A 4 -40.28 -3.40 48.90
CA ALA A 4 -39.06 -3.80 49.61
C ALA A 4 -38.45 -4.96 48.77
N VAL A 5 -37.13 -5.13 48.65
CA VAL A 5 -36.28 -6.15 49.32
C VAL A 5 -36.51 -7.63 48.94
N LEU A 6 -35.49 -8.19 48.25
CA LEU A 6 -34.72 -9.43 48.51
C LEU A 6 -35.43 -10.81 48.64
N VAL A 7 -34.81 -11.87 48.07
CA VAL A 7 -34.25 -13.07 48.76
C VAL A 7 -34.11 -14.26 47.79
N THR A 8 -32.92 -14.86 47.84
CA THR A 8 -32.45 -16.09 47.18
C THR A 8 -32.70 -17.33 48.04
N LEU A 9 -32.48 -18.52 47.45
CA LEU A 9 -32.24 -19.86 48.04
C LEU A 9 -33.53 -20.71 48.12
N ILE A 10 -33.57 -22.05 48.02
CA ILE A 10 -32.62 -23.18 48.11
C ILE A 10 -33.26 -24.35 47.31
N GLY A 11 -32.49 -25.34 46.82
CA GLY A 11 -33.03 -26.67 46.57
C GLY A 11 -32.04 -27.65 45.95
N ARG A 12 -31.60 -28.65 46.73
CA ARG A 12 -30.57 -29.67 46.41
C ARG A 12 -31.14 -31.07 46.76
N CYS A 13 -30.47 -32.13 46.28
CA CYS A 13 -30.68 -33.60 46.41
C CYS A 13 -31.21 -34.23 45.11
N GLY A 14 -30.66 -35.30 44.51
CA GLY A 14 -29.82 -36.43 44.95
C GLY A 14 -30.51 -37.70 44.42
N ASP A 15 -30.05 -38.27 43.29
CA ASP A 15 -29.27 -39.52 43.10
C ASP A 15 -30.10 -40.80 42.81
N ASP A 16 -29.45 -41.70 42.05
CA ASP A 16 -29.72 -43.12 41.76
C ASP A 16 -30.62 -43.55 40.57
N GLY A 17 -29.99 -44.23 39.60
CA GLY A 17 -30.65 -45.17 38.69
C GLY A 17 -29.96 -45.41 37.33
N ALA A 18 -29.01 -46.35 37.26
CA ALA A 18 -28.54 -46.96 36.01
C ALA A 18 -29.52 -48.07 35.56
N PRO A 19 -29.60 -48.49 34.26
CA PRO A 19 -28.53 -49.33 33.70
C PRO A 19 -28.22 -49.16 32.18
N ASP A 20 -27.08 -49.75 31.85
CA ASP A 20 -26.42 -50.05 30.57
C ASP A 20 -27.31 -50.39 29.36
N ARG A 21 -26.88 -49.93 28.17
CA ARG A 21 -26.98 -50.64 26.88
C ARG A 21 -26.23 -49.89 25.75
N THR A 22 -25.02 -50.39 25.44
CA THR A 22 -24.46 -50.66 24.10
C THR A 22 -24.77 -49.74 22.90
N GLY A 23 -23.72 -49.26 22.23
CA GLY A 23 -23.67 -49.23 20.75
C GLY A 23 -23.29 -47.91 20.05
N ALA A 24 -22.01 -47.80 19.69
CA ALA A 24 -21.41 -47.17 18.49
C ALA A 24 -22.13 -46.01 17.75
N ALA A 25 -21.43 -44.88 17.60
CA ALA A 25 -20.97 -44.37 16.29
C ALA A 25 -20.16 -43.06 16.44
N ALA A 26 -19.01 -43.03 15.79
CA ALA A 26 -18.13 -41.88 15.70
C ALA A 26 -18.72 -40.79 14.80
N ALA A 27 -18.66 -39.53 15.26
CA ALA A 27 -18.61 -38.37 14.40
C ALA A 27 -17.69 -37.34 15.06
N GLY A 28 -16.40 -37.46 14.75
CA GLY A 28 -15.40 -36.46 15.13
C GLY A 28 -15.77 -35.12 14.51
N ALA A 29 -16.18 -34.17 15.35
CA ALA A 29 -16.35 -32.79 14.96
C ALA A 29 -14.99 -32.24 14.49
N ARG A 30 -14.84 -32.07 13.18
CA ARG A 30 -13.70 -31.40 12.57
C ARG A 30 -13.75 -29.93 13.01
N PRO A 31 -12.72 -29.39 13.67
CA PRO A 31 -12.72 -27.95 13.94
C PRO A 31 -12.63 -27.24 12.59
N ALA A 32 -13.57 -26.33 12.36
CA ALA A 32 -13.49 -25.36 11.28
C ALA A 32 -12.18 -24.59 11.49
N GLY A 33 -11.19 -24.87 10.63
CA GLY A 33 -9.94 -24.13 10.61
C GLY A 33 -10.29 -22.66 10.39
N ALA A 34 -9.95 -21.84 11.37
CA ALA A 34 -10.04 -20.40 11.29
C ALA A 34 -9.45 -19.94 9.96
N ASP A 35 -10.24 -19.24 9.17
CA ASP A 35 -9.77 -18.47 8.03
C ASP A 35 -8.72 -17.49 8.54
N GLY A 36 -7.47 -17.92 8.45
CA GLY A 36 -6.32 -17.06 8.59
C GLY A 36 -6.48 -15.99 7.51
N ARG A 37 -6.92 -14.81 7.93
CA ARG A 37 -6.61 -13.56 7.21
C ARG A 37 -5.10 -13.51 7.12
N GLY A 38 -4.58 -14.12 6.05
CA GLY A 38 -3.16 -14.25 5.80
C GLY A 38 -2.56 -12.87 5.87
N ALA A 39 -1.45 -12.75 6.61
CA ALA A 39 -0.62 -11.57 6.51
C ALA A 39 -0.38 -11.28 5.02
N PRO A 40 -0.41 -10.00 4.58
CA PRO A 40 -0.22 -9.66 3.18
C PRO A 40 1.05 -10.35 2.68
N ASP A 41 0.89 -11.12 1.60
CA ASP A 41 1.92 -11.96 1.01
C ASP A 41 3.03 -11.04 0.50
N THR A 42 4.07 -10.85 1.33
CA THR A 42 5.19 -10.00 0.93
C THR A 42 6.24 -10.85 0.28
N ALA A 43 6.38 -10.64 -1.02
CA ALA A 43 7.45 -11.23 -1.79
C ALA A 43 8.82 -10.90 -1.19
N ARG A 44 9.77 -11.82 -1.39
CA ARG A 44 11.15 -11.67 -0.93
C ARG A 44 11.79 -10.43 -1.58
N PRO A 45 12.53 -9.60 -0.81
CA PRO A 45 13.30 -8.50 -1.38
C PRO A 45 14.26 -8.93 -2.48
N LEU A 46 14.43 -8.08 -3.49
CA LEU A 46 15.34 -8.25 -4.60
C LEU A 46 16.67 -7.52 -4.34
N PRO A 47 17.78 -7.99 -4.93
CA PRO A 47 19.02 -7.21 -5.02
C PRO A 47 18.79 -5.85 -5.70
N ARG A 48 19.73 -4.92 -5.53
CA ARG A 48 19.64 -3.61 -6.18
C ARG A 48 19.71 -3.74 -7.71
N SER A 49 18.80 -3.11 -8.43
CA SER A 49 18.88 -2.92 -9.89
C SER A 49 18.06 -1.72 -10.30
N ARG A 50 18.60 -0.87 -11.17
CA ARG A 50 17.93 0.37 -11.59
C ARG A 50 16.61 0.07 -12.31
N PRO A 51 15.56 0.90 -12.11
CA PRO A 51 14.34 0.84 -12.89
C PRO A 51 14.60 1.28 -14.34
N THR A 52 13.85 0.73 -15.27
CA THR A 52 13.86 1.13 -16.70
C THR A 52 12.52 1.70 -17.14
N SER A 53 11.42 1.13 -16.63
CA SER A 53 10.06 1.62 -16.89
C SER A 53 9.13 1.31 -15.74
N VAL A 54 8.03 2.08 -15.65
CA VAL A 54 6.93 1.84 -14.72
C VAL A 54 5.64 1.69 -15.51
N ARG A 55 4.85 0.68 -15.15
CA ARG A 55 3.52 0.42 -15.70
C ARG A 55 2.46 0.40 -14.60
N ILE A 56 1.31 0.99 -14.91
CA ILE A 56 0.12 0.92 -14.07
C ILE A 56 -1.04 0.52 -15.00
N PRO A 57 -1.26 -0.79 -15.22
CA PRO A 57 -2.19 -1.27 -16.25
C PRO A 57 -3.61 -0.73 -16.09
N SER A 58 -4.13 -0.61 -14.86
CA SER A 58 -5.47 -0.11 -14.59
C SER A 58 -5.68 1.37 -14.95
N LEU A 59 -4.59 2.12 -15.16
CA LEU A 59 -4.62 3.52 -15.57
C LEU A 59 -4.09 3.73 -17.00
N GLY A 60 -3.73 2.66 -17.72
CA GLY A 60 -3.12 2.76 -19.05
C GLY A 60 -1.74 3.43 -19.07
N ILE A 61 -1.03 3.44 -17.94
CA ILE A 61 0.30 4.06 -17.84
C ILE A 61 1.37 3.04 -18.23
N ASP A 62 2.23 3.43 -19.16
CA ASP A 62 3.51 2.79 -19.47
C ASP A 62 4.53 3.89 -19.74
N ALA A 63 5.48 4.05 -18.82
CA ALA A 63 6.31 5.24 -18.74
C ALA A 63 7.80 4.90 -18.61
N PRO A 64 8.68 5.57 -19.37
CA PRO A 64 10.12 5.48 -19.14
C PRO A 64 10.48 6.10 -17.80
N VAL A 65 11.53 5.56 -17.17
CA VAL A 65 12.03 6.08 -15.90
C VAL A 65 13.29 6.91 -16.12
N THR A 66 13.35 8.05 -15.44
CA THR A 66 14.57 8.86 -15.26
C THR A 66 14.97 8.86 -13.78
N GLY A 67 16.27 8.92 -13.50
CA GLY A 67 16.75 9.19 -12.15
C GLY A 67 16.41 10.63 -11.74
N VAL A 68 16.01 10.81 -10.48
CA VAL A 68 15.87 12.12 -9.83
C VAL A 68 16.59 12.11 -8.49
N ARG A 69 17.05 13.29 -8.05
CA ARG A 69 17.81 13.44 -6.81
C ARG A 69 17.12 14.44 -5.89
N LEU A 70 17.74 14.69 -4.74
CA LEU A 70 17.39 15.85 -3.95
C LEU A 70 18.16 17.06 -4.48
N ASP A 71 17.50 18.20 -4.54
CA ASP A 71 18.16 19.47 -4.82
C ASP A 71 18.98 19.98 -3.62
N ARG A 72 19.51 21.19 -3.72
CA ARG A 72 20.34 21.81 -2.68
C ARG A 72 19.58 22.08 -1.39
N ASP A 73 18.26 22.25 -1.48
CA ASP A 73 17.36 22.51 -0.35
C ASP A 73 16.73 21.20 0.18
N ARG A 74 17.27 20.05 -0.26
CA ARG A 74 16.84 18.69 0.09
C ARG A 74 15.42 18.38 -0.35
N GLN A 75 14.90 19.07 -1.36
CA GLN A 75 13.61 18.77 -1.96
C GLN A 75 13.78 17.73 -3.07
N LEU A 76 12.81 16.82 -3.18
CA LEU A 76 12.82 15.81 -4.23
C LEU A 76 12.54 16.45 -5.59
N GLU A 77 13.49 16.34 -6.50
CA GLU A 77 13.34 16.79 -7.88
C GLU A 77 12.21 16.02 -8.59
N THR A 78 11.65 16.64 -9.61
CA THR A 78 10.66 16.02 -10.51
C THR A 78 11.25 15.84 -11.90
N PRO A 79 10.69 14.93 -12.74
CA PRO A 79 11.09 14.82 -14.13
C PRO A 79 10.97 16.17 -14.86
N PRO A 80 11.81 16.43 -15.87
CA PRO A 80 11.68 17.63 -16.70
C PRO A 80 10.27 17.77 -17.32
N PHE A 81 9.74 19.00 -17.35
CA PHE A 81 8.41 19.28 -17.90
C PHE A 81 8.29 18.99 -19.42
N ASP A 82 9.40 19.03 -20.15
CA ASP A 82 9.48 18.66 -21.57
C ASP A 82 9.38 17.13 -21.80
N ARG A 83 9.36 16.34 -20.72
CA ARG A 83 9.11 14.90 -20.72
C ARG A 83 7.88 14.55 -19.88
N PRO A 84 6.66 15.00 -20.28
CA PRO A 84 5.44 14.84 -19.48
C PRO A 84 5.05 13.39 -19.19
N LYS A 85 5.55 12.43 -19.98
CA LYS A 85 5.28 11.00 -19.82
C LYS A 85 6.33 10.25 -19.00
N ALA A 86 7.37 10.93 -18.49
CA ALA A 86 8.44 10.29 -17.72
C ALA A 86 8.10 10.18 -16.23
N VAL A 87 8.53 9.08 -15.61
CA VAL A 87 8.52 8.89 -14.16
C VAL A 87 9.92 9.14 -13.62
N GLY A 88 10.02 9.92 -12.55
CA GLY A 88 11.25 10.11 -11.79
C GLY A 88 11.37 9.05 -10.73
N TRP A 89 12.51 8.37 -10.63
CA TRP A 89 12.81 7.46 -9.53
C TRP A 89 13.92 8.05 -8.66
N TYR A 90 13.68 8.16 -7.36
CA TYR A 90 14.65 8.73 -6.44
C TYR A 90 15.88 7.82 -6.29
N GLU A 91 17.04 8.29 -6.73
CA GLU A 91 18.26 7.47 -6.80
C GLU A 91 18.87 7.16 -5.42
N GLY A 92 18.64 8.05 -4.45
CA GLY A 92 19.08 7.87 -3.07
C GLY A 92 18.23 6.90 -2.24
N GLY A 93 17.14 6.37 -2.83
CA GLY A 93 16.24 5.41 -2.20
C GLY A 93 16.48 3.95 -2.62
N ALA A 94 15.53 3.10 -2.23
CA ALA A 94 15.48 1.71 -2.67
C ALA A 94 15.15 1.62 -4.16
N THR A 95 15.76 0.65 -4.85
CA THR A 95 15.40 0.28 -6.22
C THR A 95 14.17 -0.65 -6.24
N PRO A 96 13.52 -0.89 -7.40
CA PRO A 96 12.28 -1.66 -7.43
C PRO A 96 12.41 -3.06 -6.81
N GLY A 97 11.71 -3.34 -5.72
CA GLY A 97 11.74 -4.61 -5.00
C GLY A 97 12.89 -4.77 -4.00
N GLU A 98 13.82 -3.81 -3.93
CA GLU A 98 14.82 -3.75 -2.86
C GLU A 98 14.15 -3.46 -1.51
N ALA A 99 14.67 -4.03 -0.43
CA ALA A 99 14.17 -3.72 0.91
C ALA A 99 14.37 -2.23 1.22
N GLY A 100 13.31 -1.57 1.70
CA GLY A 100 13.28 -0.13 1.89
C GLY A 100 12.10 0.51 1.18
N THR A 101 12.07 1.84 1.26
CA THR A 101 11.03 2.65 0.63
C THR A 101 11.56 3.21 -0.68
N ALA A 102 11.02 2.73 -1.79
CA ALA A 102 11.24 3.28 -3.10
C ALA A 102 10.29 4.46 -3.34
N ILE A 103 10.80 5.51 -3.98
CA ILE A 103 10.01 6.72 -4.27
C ILE A 103 10.01 6.95 -5.79
N ALA A 104 8.82 6.98 -6.37
CA ALA A 104 8.57 7.38 -7.74
C ALA A 104 7.71 8.65 -7.77
N VAL A 105 8.05 9.58 -8.65
CA VAL A 105 7.37 10.88 -8.78
C VAL A 105 7.08 11.20 -10.23
N GLY A 106 6.03 11.95 -10.49
CA GLY A 106 5.68 12.37 -11.84
C GLY A 106 4.66 13.49 -11.82
N HIS A 107 4.59 14.23 -12.92
CA HIS A 107 3.67 15.34 -13.05
C HIS A 107 2.22 14.85 -13.16
N ARG A 108 1.29 15.62 -12.58
CA ARG A 108 -0.15 15.47 -12.83
C ARG A 108 -0.49 16.04 -14.20
N ASP A 109 0.07 17.21 -14.49
CA ASP A 109 -0.11 17.95 -15.72
C ASP A 109 1.13 18.80 -16.03
N THR A 110 1.08 19.44 -17.18
CA THR A 110 2.02 20.43 -17.67
C THR A 110 1.20 21.64 -18.14
N PRO A 111 1.84 22.79 -18.44
CA PRO A 111 1.14 23.92 -19.04
C PRO A 111 0.37 23.57 -20.33
N THR A 112 0.75 22.49 -21.01
CA THR A 112 0.14 22.04 -22.27
C THR A 112 -0.89 20.92 -22.13
N GLY A 113 -1.09 20.37 -20.92
CA GLY A 113 -2.10 19.32 -20.69
C GLY A 113 -1.67 18.22 -19.71
N PRO A 114 -2.46 17.15 -19.62
CA PRO A 114 -2.25 16.05 -18.68
C PRO A 114 -0.87 15.38 -18.85
N ALA A 115 -0.29 14.92 -17.74
CA ALA A 115 1.00 14.25 -17.69
C ALA A 115 0.86 12.81 -17.18
N VAL A 116 1.98 12.12 -16.95
CA VAL A 116 2.04 10.68 -16.65
C VAL A 116 1.13 10.24 -15.49
N PHE A 117 0.96 11.09 -14.48
CA PHE A 117 0.17 10.78 -13.28
C PHE A 117 -1.13 11.58 -13.17
N ALA A 118 -1.66 12.08 -14.30
CA ALA A 118 -2.95 12.76 -14.33
C ALA A 118 -4.09 11.95 -13.68
N ALA A 119 -4.12 10.65 -13.93
CA ALA A 119 -5.13 9.71 -13.42
C ALA A 119 -4.70 8.97 -12.14
N LEU A 120 -3.51 9.26 -11.58
CA LEU A 120 -3.01 8.56 -10.38
C LEU A 120 -3.99 8.58 -9.20
N PRO A 121 -4.74 9.68 -8.91
CA PRO A 121 -5.70 9.69 -7.80
C PRO A 121 -6.85 8.69 -7.95
N GLN A 122 -7.05 8.11 -9.13
CA GLN A 122 -8.12 7.17 -9.44
C GLN A 122 -7.71 5.70 -9.19
N ILE A 123 -6.43 5.43 -8.89
CA ILE A 123 -5.99 4.07 -8.60
C ILE A 123 -6.59 3.58 -7.28
N GLY A 124 -7.11 2.36 -7.27
CA GLY A 124 -7.69 1.74 -6.08
C GLY A 124 -6.73 0.76 -5.39
N PRO A 125 -6.97 0.44 -4.11
CA PRO A 125 -6.34 -0.70 -3.44
C PRO A 125 -6.47 -1.99 -4.26
N GLY A 126 -5.46 -2.86 -4.17
CA GLY A 126 -5.40 -4.12 -4.91
C GLY A 126 -4.93 -4.00 -6.37
N LYS A 127 -4.83 -2.78 -6.94
CA LYS A 127 -4.28 -2.59 -8.29
C LYS A 127 -2.77 -2.75 -8.30
N GLN A 128 -2.23 -3.13 -9.46
CA GLN A 128 -0.80 -3.39 -9.63
C GLN A 128 -0.05 -2.18 -10.15
N ILE A 129 1.17 -2.00 -9.64
CA ILE A 129 2.19 -1.13 -10.18
C ILE A 129 3.39 -2.02 -10.49
N GLU A 130 3.84 -2.01 -11.74
CA GLU A 130 4.92 -2.86 -12.21
C GLU A 130 6.13 -1.99 -12.54
N ALA A 131 7.29 -2.34 -11.99
CA ALA A 131 8.54 -1.62 -12.24
C ALA A 131 9.55 -2.58 -12.87
N ARG A 132 9.81 -2.37 -14.17
CA ARG A 132 10.79 -3.16 -14.91
C ARG A 132 12.19 -2.72 -14.51
N ARG A 133 13.10 -3.68 -14.37
CA ARG A 133 14.46 -3.48 -13.88
C ARG A 133 15.48 -3.78 -14.98
N ALA A 134 16.64 -3.17 -14.86
CA ALA A 134 17.77 -3.37 -15.78
C ALA A 134 18.29 -4.82 -15.80
N ASP A 135 18.08 -5.59 -14.72
CA ASP A 135 18.42 -7.01 -14.63
C ASP A 135 17.40 -7.95 -15.29
N GLY A 136 16.44 -7.39 -16.05
CA GLY A 136 15.43 -8.14 -16.81
C GLY A 136 14.19 -8.53 -16.01
N ARG A 137 14.23 -8.44 -14.67
CA ARG A 137 13.09 -8.76 -13.79
C ARG A 137 12.10 -7.61 -13.72
N THR A 138 10.89 -7.91 -13.26
CA THR A 138 9.86 -6.92 -12.95
C THR A 138 9.43 -7.06 -11.49
N ALA A 139 9.57 -5.98 -10.72
CA ALA A 139 9.00 -5.88 -9.39
C ALA A 139 7.51 -5.52 -9.49
N VAL A 140 6.64 -6.34 -8.93
CA VAL A 140 5.19 -6.13 -8.95
C VAL A 140 4.73 -5.74 -7.56
N TYR A 141 4.17 -4.54 -7.47
CA TYR A 141 3.64 -3.97 -6.26
C TYR A 141 2.11 -3.97 -6.29
N THR A 142 1.49 -4.21 -5.13
CA THR A 142 0.04 -4.06 -4.96
C THR A 142 -0.24 -2.80 -4.15
N VAL A 143 -1.15 -1.97 -4.64
CA VAL A 143 -1.59 -0.75 -3.96
C VAL A 143 -2.32 -1.10 -2.67
N ASP A 144 -1.89 -0.50 -1.57
CA ASP A 144 -2.52 -0.58 -0.27
C ASP A 144 -3.60 0.48 -0.11
N ARG A 145 -3.24 1.72 -0.43
CA ARG A 145 -4.11 2.90 -0.30
C ARG A 145 -3.60 4.08 -1.10
N VAL A 146 -4.48 5.04 -1.31
CA VAL A 146 -4.17 6.36 -1.87
C VAL A 146 -4.55 7.40 -0.83
N GLN A 147 -3.64 8.33 -0.56
CA GLN A 147 -3.85 9.40 0.40
C GLN A 147 -3.52 10.75 -0.23
N VAL A 148 -4.30 11.77 0.11
CA VAL A 148 -4.01 13.16 -0.25
C VAL A 148 -3.49 13.87 1.01
N PHE A 149 -2.37 14.58 0.88
CA PHE A 149 -1.76 15.35 1.96
C PHE A 149 -1.52 16.79 1.53
N ASP A 150 -1.88 17.75 2.37
CA ASP A 150 -1.54 19.15 2.14
C ASP A 150 -0.05 19.38 2.25
N LYS A 151 0.49 20.25 1.39
CA LYS A 151 1.93 20.53 1.35
C LYS A 151 2.44 21.18 2.63
N SER A 152 1.61 21.97 3.32
CA SER A 152 2.00 22.64 4.57
C SER A 152 2.18 21.70 5.76
N GLY A 153 1.62 20.49 5.69
CA GLY A 153 1.67 19.48 6.77
C GLY A 153 2.09 18.11 6.24
N PHE A 154 2.90 18.09 5.18
CA PHE A 154 3.25 16.85 4.49
C PHE A 154 4.00 15.89 5.44
N PRO A 155 3.52 14.64 5.63
CA PRO A 155 4.09 13.75 6.65
C PRO A 155 5.33 13.03 6.12
N ASP A 156 6.46 13.74 6.06
CA ASP A 156 7.72 13.23 5.50
C ASP A 156 8.15 11.89 6.11
N LYS A 157 7.98 11.72 7.42
CA LYS A 157 8.35 10.47 8.10
C LYS A 157 7.52 9.28 7.64
N GLU A 158 6.25 9.48 7.34
CA GLU A 158 5.35 8.42 6.87
C GLU A 158 5.61 8.09 5.39
N VAL A 159 5.84 9.12 4.58
CA VAL A 159 6.01 8.96 3.13
C VAL A 159 7.43 8.52 2.77
N TYR A 160 8.46 9.19 3.29
CA TYR A 160 9.86 8.94 2.94
C TYR A 160 10.59 8.06 3.96
N GLY A 161 9.94 7.69 5.06
CA GLY A 161 10.54 6.88 6.12
C GLY A 161 11.06 5.53 5.63
N ARG A 162 12.09 5.03 6.31
CA ARG A 162 12.72 3.74 5.98
C ARG A 162 11.76 2.58 6.28
N SER A 163 11.77 1.56 5.42
CA SER A 163 11.09 0.28 5.65
C SER A 163 12.09 -0.88 5.69
N ARG A 164 11.73 -1.97 6.36
CA ARG A 164 12.43 -3.26 6.28
C ARG A 164 11.89 -4.15 5.16
N ARG A 165 10.70 -3.83 4.64
CA ARG A 165 10.06 -4.51 3.51
C ARG A 165 10.24 -3.69 2.23
N PRO A 166 10.07 -4.28 1.04
CA PRO A 166 10.07 -3.53 -0.21
C PRO A 166 8.75 -2.77 -0.36
N GLU A 167 8.80 -1.47 -0.11
CA GLU A 167 7.68 -0.54 -0.18
C GLU A 167 7.87 0.38 -1.39
N LEU A 168 6.78 0.82 -2.01
CA LEU A 168 6.76 1.84 -3.05
C LEU A 168 5.83 2.98 -2.62
N ARG A 169 6.28 4.21 -2.86
CA ARG A 169 5.46 5.41 -2.85
C ARG A 169 5.47 6.03 -4.23
N VAL A 170 4.29 6.26 -4.80
CA VAL A 170 4.14 6.99 -6.07
C VAL A 170 3.46 8.32 -5.78
N LEU A 171 4.13 9.43 -6.11
CA LEU A 171 3.66 10.77 -5.79
C LEU A 171 3.34 11.59 -7.04
N THR A 172 2.30 12.41 -6.93
CA THR A 172 1.99 13.47 -7.90
C THR A 172 1.38 14.68 -7.18
N CYS A 173 1.29 15.81 -7.89
CA CYS A 173 0.58 16.99 -7.38
C CYS A 173 -0.93 16.74 -7.26
N GLY A 174 -1.59 17.36 -6.28
CA GLY A 174 -3.01 17.21 -6.00
C GLY A 174 -3.64 18.46 -5.37
N GLY A 175 -4.91 18.38 -5.00
CA GLY A 175 -5.64 19.50 -4.43
C GLY A 175 -5.95 20.61 -5.43
N LEU A 176 -6.18 21.82 -4.91
CA LEU A 176 -6.51 23.01 -5.70
C LEU A 176 -5.25 23.58 -6.35
N TYR A 177 -5.39 24.10 -7.57
CA TYR A 177 -4.32 24.79 -8.27
C TYR A 177 -4.51 26.31 -8.20
N SER A 178 -3.43 27.04 -7.93
CA SER A 178 -3.36 28.49 -8.10
C SER A 178 -2.07 28.86 -8.83
N ARG A 179 -2.12 29.87 -9.70
CA ARG A 179 -0.92 30.37 -10.40
C ARG A 179 0.14 30.92 -9.45
N ARG A 180 -0.23 31.30 -8.23
CA ARG A 180 0.68 31.87 -7.22
C ARG A 180 1.45 30.80 -6.46
N THR A 181 0.78 29.71 -6.09
CA THR A 181 1.29 28.70 -5.14
C THR A 181 1.44 27.31 -5.75
N GLY A 182 0.97 27.12 -6.98
CA GLY A 182 0.80 25.81 -7.58
C GLY A 182 -0.31 25.00 -6.88
N TYR A 183 -0.18 23.68 -6.98
CA TYR A 183 -1.05 22.72 -6.29
C TYR A 183 -0.88 22.76 -4.77
N THR A 184 -1.98 22.75 -4.02
CA THR A 184 -1.98 22.83 -2.55
C THR A 184 -1.57 21.52 -1.86
N SER A 185 -1.71 20.39 -2.54
CA SER A 185 -1.59 19.06 -1.93
C SER A 185 -0.75 18.13 -2.83
N ASN A 186 -0.39 16.98 -2.30
CA ASN A 186 0.21 15.86 -3.03
C ASN A 186 -0.68 14.63 -2.86
N VAL A 187 -0.76 13.82 -3.90
CA VAL A 187 -1.36 12.49 -3.83
C VAL A 187 -0.24 11.47 -3.69
N VAL A 188 -0.38 10.55 -2.73
CA VAL A 188 0.60 9.51 -2.42
C VAL A 188 -0.09 8.16 -2.49
N VAL A 189 0.38 7.32 -3.40
CA VAL A 189 0.00 5.91 -3.46
C VAL A 189 0.98 5.11 -2.62
N PHE A 190 0.46 4.34 -1.68
CA PHE A 190 1.21 3.39 -0.86
C PHE A 190 1.04 2.00 -1.46
N ALA A 191 2.13 1.28 -1.67
CA ALA A 191 2.12 -0.06 -2.22
C ALA A 191 3.27 -0.90 -1.65
N HIS A 192 3.09 -2.22 -1.60
CA HIS A 192 4.12 -3.17 -1.19
C HIS A 192 4.36 -4.23 -2.27
N LEU A 193 5.57 -4.79 -2.28
CA LEU A 193 5.94 -5.83 -3.22
C LEU A 193 5.17 -7.13 -2.93
N THR A 194 4.50 -7.65 -3.95
CA THR A 194 3.70 -8.89 -3.87
C THR A 194 4.18 -9.97 -4.82
N ALA A 195 4.89 -9.61 -5.90
CA ALA A 195 5.47 -10.61 -6.80
C ALA A 195 6.72 -10.10 -7.53
N THR A 196 7.44 -11.04 -8.13
CA THR A 196 8.49 -10.77 -9.11
C THR A 196 8.20 -11.61 -10.35
N ARG A 197 8.37 -11.01 -11.53
CA ARG A 197 8.28 -11.68 -12.84
C ARG A 197 9.60 -11.61 -13.58
#